data_AF-A0A524DB30-F1
#
_entry.id   AF-A0A524DB30-F1
#
_cell.length_a   1.000
_cell.length_b   1.000
_cell.length_c   1.000
_cell.angle_alpha   90.00
_cell.angle_beta   90.00
_cell.angle_gamma   90.00
#
_symmetry.space_group_name_H-M   'P 1'
#
loop_
_entity.id
_entity.type
_entity.pdbx_description
1 polymer ?
#
loop_
_entity_poly.entity_id
_entity_poly.type
_entity_poly.pdbx_seq_one_letter_code
_entity_poly.pdbx_strand_id
1 'polypeptide(L)' 'NRLMVETEIEAGLLLCEKCNRWYPIIDTIPRMLPDEYRSKEEELEFLKAYKDRLNENFLDLDLKPFKL' A
#
# COMPACT_ATOMS: atom_id res chain seq x y z
N ASN A 1 7.77 -16.23 -22.64
CA ASN A 1 8.19 -16.71 -21.30
C ASN A 1 7.47 -15.93 -20.22
N ARG A 2 6.54 -16.57 -19.52
CA ARG A 2 5.94 -16.05 -18.29
C ARG A 2 6.64 -16.77 -17.15
N LEU A 3 7.55 -16.09 -16.44
CA LEU A 3 8.09 -16.62 -15.19
C LEU A 3 7.01 -16.39 -14.12
N MET A 4 6.52 -17.47 -13.53
CA MET A 4 5.67 -17.43 -12.35
C MET A 4 6.51 -17.95 -11.19
N VAL A 5 6.61 -17.16 -10.12
CA VAL A 5 7.37 -17.51 -8.92
C VAL A 5 6.36 -17.90 -7.85
N GLU A 6 6.59 -18.99 -7.12
CA GLU A 6 5.73 -19.49 -6.04
C GLU A 6 5.88 -18.68 -4.73
N THR A 7 6.09 -17.37 -4.84
CA THR A 7 6.21 -16.47 -3.69
C THR A 7 4.94 -15.67 -3.55
N GLU A 8 4.33 -15.76 -2.37
CA GLU A 8 3.16 -14.97 -2.01
C GLU A 8 3.56 -13.75 -1.18
N ILE A 9 2.84 -12.65 -1.39
CA ILE A 9 3.00 -11.41 -0.61
C ILE A 9 1.88 -11.38 0.41
N GLU A 10 2.17 -11.75 1.66
CA GLU A 10 1.19 -11.76 2.75
C GLU A 10 0.66 -10.35 3.06
N ALA A 11 1.57 -9.38 3.16
CA ALA A 11 1.26 -7.96 3.32
C ALA A 11 2.22 -7.08 2.51
N GLY A 12 1.74 -5.94 2.03
CA GLY A 12 2.55 -5.05 1.20
C GLY A 12 1.82 -3.80 0.75
N LEU A 13 2.49 -3.01 -0.09
CA LEU A 13 1.96 -1.78 -0.67
C LEU A 13 2.22 -1.76 -2.17
N LEU A 14 1.21 -1.36 -2.94
CA LEU A 14 1.35 -1.03 -4.35
C LEU A 14 1.34 0.49 -4.47
N LEU A 15 2.44 1.09 -4.94
CA LEU A 15 2.56 2.53 -5.17
C LEU A 15 2.51 2.84 -6.67
N CYS A 16 1.66 3.78 -7.06
CA CYS A 16 1.68 4.36 -8.40
C CYS A 16 2.66 5.53 -8.45
N GLU A 17 3.80 5.35 -9.14
CA GLU A 17 4.84 6.37 -9.27
C GLU A 17 4.39 7.64 -10.02
N LYS A 18 3.28 7.59 -10.78
CA LYS A 18 2.78 8.73 -11.55
C LYS A 18 1.98 9.73 -10.71
N CYS A 19 1.27 9.24 -9.68
CA CYS A 19 0.34 10.06 -8.91
C CYS A 19 0.46 9.87 -7.39
N ASN A 20 1.44 9.08 -6.94
CA ASN A 20 1.72 8.73 -5.55
C ASN A 20 0.54 8.07 -4.82
N ARG A 21 -0.36 7.45 -5.57
CA ARG A 21 -1.47 6.69 -5.00
C ARG A 21 -0.98 5.33 -4.54
N TRP A 22 -1.28 4.96 -3.32
CA TRP A 22 -0.92 3.65 -2.79
C TRP A 22 -2.14 2.79 -2.50
N TYR A 23 -1.96 1.47 -2.51
CA TYR A 23 -2.97 0.48 -2.14
C TYR A 23 -2.35 -0.58 -1.23
N PRO A 24 -3.01 -0.96 -0.12
CA PRO A 24 -2.50 -2.02 0.74
C PRO A 24 -2.79 -3.39 0.15
N ILE A 25 -1.87 -4.33 0.40
CA ILE A 25 -2.08 -5.76 0.28
C ILE A 25 -2.25 -6.29 1.71
N ILE A 26 -3.39 -6.90 1.99
CA ILE A 26 -3.75 -7.45 3.30
C ILE A 26 -4.25 -8.87 3.08
N ASP A 27 -3.71 -9.84 3.82
CA ASP A 27 -4.03 -11.26 3.68
C ASP A 27 -3.88 -11.73 2.24
N THR A 28 -2.78 -11.35 1.57
CA THR A 28 -2.49 -11.60 0.14
C THR A 28 -3.40 -10.91 -0.88
N ILE A 29 -4.41 -10.15 -0.44
CA ILE A 29 -5.39 -9.50 -1.32
C ILE A 29 -5.06 -8.02 -1.48
N PRO A 30 -4.75 -7.54 -2.71
CA PRO A 30 -4.65 -6.11 -3.00
C PRO A 30 -6.02 -5.41 -2.87
N ARG A 31 -6.12 -4.43 -1.97
CA ARG A 31 -7.35 -3.65 -1.74
C ARG A 31 -7.37 -2.41 -2.64
N MET A 32 -7.78 -2.60 -3.90
CA MET A 32 -7.79 -1.53 -4.92
C MET A 32 -9.14 -0.82 -5.06
N LEU A 33 -9.75 -0.44 -3.93
CA LEU A 33 -11.03 0.28 -3.95
C LEU A 33 -10.85 1.74 -4.41
N PRO A 34 -11.90 2.36 -5.01
CA PRO A 34 -11.97 3.80 -5.20
C PRO A 34 -11.94 4.55 -3.86
N ASP A 35 -11.50 5.81 -3.85
CA ASP A 35 -11.26 6.57 -2.61
C ASP A 35 -12.50 6.73 -1.73
N GLU A 36 -13.67 6.95 -2.34
CA GLU A 36 -14.92 7.09 -1.58
C GLU A 36 -15.30 5.83 -0.78
N TYR A 37 -14.72 4.68 -1.10
CA TYR A 37 -14.94 3.40 -0.42
C TYR A 37 -13.76 2.96 0.46
N ARG A 38 -12.73 3.80 0.62
CA ARG A 38 -11.56 3.49 1.46
C ARG A 38 -11.74 4.07 2.86
N SER A 39 -11.45 3.25 3.87
CA SER A 39 -11.46 3.67 5.27
C SER A 39 -10.13 4.33 5.62
N LYS A 40 -10.14 5.65 5.87
CA LYS A 40 -8.94 6.41 6.26
C LYS A 40 -8.33 5.88 7.55
N GLU A 41 -9.17 5.51 8.52
CA GLU A 41 -8.71 5.03 9.82
C GLU A 41 -7.96 3.71 9.69
N GLU A 42 -8.58 2.70 9.06
CA GLU A 42 -7.98 1.38 8.85
C GLU A 42 -6.66 1.47 8.06
N GLU A 43 -6.61 2.31 7.04
CA GLU A 43 -5.41 2.45 6.20
C GLU A 43 -4.27 3.20 6.91
N LEU A 44 -4.59 4.19 7.74
CA LEU A 44 -3.58 4.84 8.58
C LEU A 44 -3.08 3.90 9.69
N GLU A 45 -3.94 3.07 10.27
CA GLU A 45 -3.54 2.03 11.21
C GLU A 45 -2.61 1.01 10.54
N PHE A 46 -2.94 0.57 9.32
CA PHE A 46 -2.06 -0.28 8.51
C PHE A 46 -0.69 0.39 8.30
N LEU A 47 -0.66 1.64 7.83
CA LEU A 47 0.61 2.34 7.63
C LEU A 47 1.42 2.48 8.93
N LYS A 48 0.78 2.72 10.07
CA LYS A 48 1.45 2.76 11.38
C LYS A 48 2.02 1.40 11.78
N ALA A 49 1.26 0.33 11.61
CA ALA A 49 1.66 -1.03 11.96
C ALA A 49 2.87 -1.51 11.15
N TYR A 50 3.01 -1.04 9.90
CA TYR A 50 4.09 -1.41 8.99
C TYR A 50 5.17 -0.33 8.83
N LYS A 51 5.11 0.76 9.60
CA LYS A 51 5.97 1.95 9.43
C LYS A 51 7.46 1.61 9.37
N ASP A 52 7.93 0.70 10.23
CA ASP A 52 9.34 0.30 10.32
C ASP A 52 9.82 -0.53 9.10
N ARG A 53 8.89 -1.01 8.27
CA ARG A 53 9.18 -1.73 7.01
C ARG A 53 9.07 -0.83 5.78
N LEU A 54 8.64 0.42 5.94
CA LEU A 54 8.55 1.38 4.85
C LEU A 54 9.90 2.04 4.63
N ASN A 55 10.27 2.22 3.37
CA ASN A 55 11.47 2.99 3.02
C ASN A 55 11.27 4.46 3.43
N GLU A 56 12.29 5.13 3.94
CA GLU A 56 12.21 6.54 4.38
C GLU A 56 11.64 7.44 3.27
N ASN A 57 12.13 7.26 2.05
CA ASN A 57 11.68 8.01 0.87
C ASN A 57 10.18 7.84 0.54
N PHE A 58 9.53 6.76 1.01
CA PHE A 58 8.09 6.55 0.77
C PHE A 58 7.24 7.55 1.55
N LEU A 59 7.60 7.82 2.80
CA LEU A 59 6.84 8.73 3.67
C LEU A 59 7.01 10.21 3.25
N ASP A 60 8.09 10.52 2.54
CA ASP A 60 8.34 11.85 2.00
C ASP A 60 7.42 12.21 0.82
N LEU A 61 6.86 11.21 0.13
CA LEU A 61 5.97 11.44 -1.02
C LEU A 61 4.65 12.12 -0.63
N ASP A 62 4.03 12.80 -1.60
CA ASP A 62 2.65 13.30 -1.49
C ASP A 62 1.65 12.14 -1.70
N LEU A 63 1.58 11.25 -0.70
CA LEU A 63 0.80 10.02 -0.77
C LEU A 63 -0.71 10.28 -0.87
N LYS A 64 -1.35 9.55 -1.79
CA LYS A 64 -2.80 9.55 -1.98
C LYS A 64 -3.37 8.15 -1.72
N PRO A 65 -4.59 8.06 -1.19
CA PRO A 65 -5.44 9.15 -0.71
C PRO A 65 -5.04 9.66 0.69
N PHE A 66 -4.27 8.88 1.44
CA PHE A 66 -3.92 9.19 2.82
C PHE A 66 -2.40 9.18 3.03
N LYS A 67 -1.95 10.00 3.97
CA LYS A 67 -0.54 10.13 4.38
C LYS A 67 -0.46 10.08 5.91
N LEU A 68 0.60 9.45 6.42
CA LEU A 68 0.96 9.34 7.83
C LEU A 68 1.27 10.70 8.47
#